data_AF-A0A938U2S6-F1
#
_entry.id   AF-A0A938U2S6-F1
#
_cell.length_a   1.000
_cell.length_b   1.000
_cell.length_c   1.000
_cell.angle_alpha   90.00
_cell.angle_beta   90.00
_cell.angle_gamma   90.00
#
_symmetry.space_group_name_H-M   'P 1'
#
loop_
_entity.id
_entity.type
_entity.pdbx_description
1 polymer ?
#
loop_
_entity_poly.entity_id
_entity_poly.type
_entity_poly.pdbx_seq_one_letter_code
_entity_poly.pdbx_strand_id
1 'polypeptide(L)'
;MSDGPSDALVPAGAASPNSPQLQALLGRWAAGKVTLKELKGYTDDELYAIAHTGYFFLMQGKNQEAKTLFEGLVAIDPRNDYYYRALGVIFHKLGDAERAIKQFSYALQVNPKSAAAWVNRAEVHLSLGRTADAGNDLRKALEVVTPREPQLARKARALLGVVTRRK
;
A
#
# COMPACT_ATOMS: atom_id res chain seq x y z
N MET A 1 30.72 -41.43 2.24
CA MET A 1 29.48 -41.66 1.48
C MET A 1 28.60 -40.45 1.71
N SER A 2 28.70 -39.48 0.82
CA SER A 2 27.84 -38.30 0.71
C SER A 2 26.58 -38.69 -0.05
N ASP A 3 25.43 -38.18 0.37
CA ASP A 3 24.24 -37.80 -0.42
C ASP A 3 23.16 -37.46 0.64
N GLY A 4 22.87 -36.21 0.98
CA GLY A 4 22.41 -35.10 0.14
C GLY A 4 20.91 -34.88 0.47
N PRO A 5 20.47 -33.72 1.01
CA PRO A 5 19.11 -33.61 1.53
C PRO A 5 18.11 -33.43 0.39
N SER A 6 17.14 -34.33 0.38
CA SER A 6 15.71 -34.14 0.07
C SER A 6 15.39 -33.14 -1.04
N ASP A 7 14.96 -33.69 -2.17
CA ASP A 7 14.18 -33.01 -3.22
C ASP A 7 13.11 -32.11 -2.61
N ALA A 8 13.45 -30.82 -2.46
CA ALA A 8 12.49 -29.78 -2.20
C ALA A 8 11.70 -29.59 -3.50
N LEU A 9 10.37 -29.75 -3.39
CA LEU A 9 9.37 -29.43 -4.39
C LEU A 9 9.72 -28.14 -5.15
N VAL A 10 10.42 -28.27 -6.28
CA VAL A 10 10.54 -27.21 -7.27
C VAL A 10 9.16 -27.16 -7.93
N PRO A 11 8.40 -26.06 -7.82
CA PRO A 11 7.11 -25.98 -8.47
C PRO A 11 7.32 -26.18 -9.98
N ALA A 12 6.58 -27.14 -10.55
CA ALA A 12 6.58 -27.45 -11.96
C ALA A 12 6.19 -26.19 -12.76
N GLY A 13 7.18 -25.54 -13.37
CA GLY A 13 7.01 -24.28 -14.10
C GLY A 13 8.13 -23.25 -13.90
N ALA A 14 9.03 -23.45 -12.92
CA ALA A 14 10.17 -22.55 -12.75
C ALA A 14 11.18 -22.71 -13.90
N ALA A 15 11.37 -21.66 -14.70
CA ALA A 15 12.42 -21.61 -15.71
C ALA A 15 13.77 -21.97 -15.06
N SER A 16 14.62 -22.74 -15.76
CA SER A 16 15.94 -23.12 -15.25
C SER A 16 16.68 -21.88 -14.70
N PRO A 17 17.37 -21.98 -13.54
CA PRO A 17 18.02 -20.83 -12.89
C PRO A 17 19.04 -20.11 -13.80
N ASN A 18 19.50 -20.79 -14.86
CA ASN A 18 20.42 -20.25 -15.87
C ASN A 18 19.75 -19.96 -17.23
N SER A 19 18.43 -19.91 -17.32
CA SER A 19 17.74 -19.62 -18.59
C SER A 19 17.99 -18.16 -19.03
N PRO A 20 18.24 -17.90 -20.34
CA PRO A 20 18.44 -16.54 -20.86
C PRO A 20 17.26 -15.60 -20.56
N GLN A 21 16.04 -16.14 -20.57
CA GLN A 21 14.81 -15.41 -20.27
C GLN A 21 14.78 -14.92 -18.81
N LEU A 22 15.12 -15.78 -17.85
CA LEU A 22 15.19 -15.40 -16.44
C LEU A 22 16.29 -14.37 -16.19
N GLN A 23 17.47 -14.54 -16.80
CA GLN A 23 18.57 -13.57 -16.67
C GLN A 23 18.19 -12.19 -17.21
N ALA A 24 17.48 -12.12 -18.34
CA ALA A 24 16.95 -10.88 -18.88
C ALA A 24 15.94 -10.21 -17.93
N LEU A 25 15.02 -10.98 -17.34
CA LEU A 25 14.05 -10.47 -16.37
C LEU A 25 14.73 -9.99 -15.07
N LEU A 26 15.72 -10.72 -14.56
CA LEU A 26 16.52 -10.31 -13.39
C LEU A 26 17.26 -9.00 -13.66
N GLY A 27 17.88 -8.84 -14.83
CA GLY A 27 18.51 -7.59 -15.22
C GLY A 27 17.53 -6.41 -15.30
N ARG A 28 16.32 -6.64 -15.83
CA ARG A 28 15.26 -5.62 -15.84
C ARG A 28 14.76 -5.29 -14.44
N TRP A 29 14.66 -6.28 -13.55
CA TRP A 29 14.24 -6.07 -12.17
C TRP A 29 15.28 -5.28 -11.38
N ALA A 30 16.57 -5.62 -11.52
CA ALA A 30 17.68 -4.87 -10.94
C ALA A 30 17.72 -3.40 -11.44
N ALA A 31 17.28 -3.16 -12.67
CA ALA A 31 17.11 -1.82 -13.24
C ALA A 31 15.78 -1.13 -12.88
N GLY A 32 14.93 -1.73 -12.03
CA GLY A 32 13.62 -1.19 -11.64
C GLY A 32 12.57 -1.14 -12.75
N LYS A 33 12.83 -1.79 -13.90
CA LYS A 33 11.94 -1.77 -15.07
C LYS A 33 10.76 -2.73 -14.93
N VAL A 34 10.94 -3.81 -14.17
CA VAL A 34 9.87 -4.76 -13.84
C VAL A 34 9.73 -4.94 -12.34
N THR A 35 8.55 -5.33 -11.87
CA THR A 35 8.25 -5.61 -10.46
C THR A 35 8.51 -7.08 -10.12
N LEU A 36 8.48 -7.43 -8.83
CA LEU A 36 8.52 -8.84 -8.41
C LEU A 36 7.26 -9.60 -8.86
N LYS A 37 6.12 -8.91 -8.93
CA LYS A 37 4.89 -9.42 -9.55
C LYS A 37 5.14 -9.93 -10.96
N GLU A 38 5.72 -9.09 -11.82
CA GLU A 38 6.03 -9.44 -13.21
C GLU A 38 7.15 -10.49 -13.32
N LEU A 39 8.18 -10.41 -12.47
CA LEU A 39 9.31 -11.35 -12.47
C LEU A 39 8.90 -12.77 -12.08
N LYS A 40 8.03 -12.89 -11.07
CA LYS A 40 7.60 -14.19 -10.50
C LYS A 40 6.26 -14.68 -11.06
N GLY A 41 5.58 -13.86 -11.86
CA GLY A 41 4.29 -14.22 -12.46
C GLY A 41 3.13 -14.23 -11.46
N TYR A 42 3.17 -13.39 -10.43
CA TYR A 42 2.03 -13.25 -9.51
C TYR A 42 0.82 -12.69 -10.27
N THR A 43 -0.31 -13.37 -10.14
CA THR A 43 -1.59 -12.95 -10.71
C THR A 43 -2.26 -11.88 -9.85
N ASP A 44 -3.15 -11.11 -10.46
CA ASP A 44 -3.96 -10.13 -9.71
C ASP A 44 -4.85 -10.82 -8.67
N ASP A 45 -5.36 -12.01 -8.96
CA ASP A 45 -6.20 -12.79 -8.06
C ASP A 45 -5.44 -13.25 -6.81
N GLU A 46 -4.18 -13.69 -6.96
CA GLU A 46 -3.32 -14.05 -5.82
C GLU A 46 -3.05 -12.84 -4.92
N LEU A 47 -2.67 -11.70 -5.52
CA LEU A 47 -2.41 -10.49 -4.75
C LEU A 47 -3.69 -9.96 -4.09
N TYR A 48 -4.83 -10.08 -4.77
CA TYR A 48 -6.13 -9.76 -4.21
C TYR A 48 -6.48 -10.65 -3.02
N ALA A 49 -6.26 -11.96 -3.10
CA ALA A 49 -6.51 -12.89 -2.00
C ALA A 49 -5.65 -12.57 -0.76
N ILE A 50 -4.37 -12.24 -0.97
CA ILE A 50 -3.47 -11.79 0.10
C ILE A 50 -3.98 -10.47 0.71
N ALA A 51 -4.34 -9.50 -0.13
CA ALA A 51 -4.85 -8.20 0.33
C ALA A 51 -6.17 -8.35 1.11
N HIS A 52 -7.06 -9.22 0.65
CA HIS A 52 -8.32 -9.53 1.32
C HIS A 52 -8.08 -10.16 2.69
N THR A 53 -7.12 -11.09 2.80
CA THR A 53 -6.70 -11.66 4.08
C THR A 53 -6.11 -10.60 5.02
N GLY A 54 -5.22 -9.74 4.50
CA GLY A 54 -4.66 -8.62 5.27
C GLY A 54 -5.72 -7.66 5.78
N TYR A 55 -6.71 -7.35 4.96
CA TYR A 55 -7.86 -6.54 5.35
C TYR A 55 -8.68 -7.23 6.45
N PHE A 56 -8.91 -8.54 6.35
CA PHE A 56 -9.64 -9.28 7.37
C PHE A 56 -8.91 -9.29 8.73
N PHE A 57 -7.58 -9.45 8.74
CA PHE A 57 -6.78 -9.29 9.96
C PHE A 57 -6.88 -7.87 10.53
N LEU A 58 -6.86 -6.85 9.68
CA LEU A 58 -7.05 -5.46 10.11
C LEU A 58 -8.41 -5.26 10.80
N MET A 59 -9.48 -5.86 10.28
CA MET A 59 -10.81 -5.81 10.87
C MET A 59 -10.91 -6.55 12.21
N GLN A 60 -10.09 -7.58 12.43
CA GLN A 60 -9.96 -8.28 13.71
C GLN A 60 -9.05 -7.55 14.72
N GLY A 61 -8.45 -6.42 14.35
CA GLY A 61 -7.45 -5.74 15.17
C GLY A 61 -6.08 -6.43 15.20
N LYS A 62 -5.87 -7.47 14.39
CA LYS A 62 -4.60 -8.16 14.17
C LYS A 62 -3.69 -7.33 13.28
N ASN A 63 -3.33 -6.15 13.79
CA ASN A 63 -2.65 -5.11 13.03
C ASN A 63 -1.23 -5.54 12.60
N GLN A 64 -0.55 -6.37 13.40
CA GLN A 64 0.80 -6.83 13.09
C GLN A 64 0.81 -7.86 11.96
N GLU A 65 -0.17 -8.76 11.93
CA GLU A 65 -0.35 -9.74 10.86
C GLU A 65 -0.78 -9.06 9.56
N ALA A 66 -1.70 -8.10 9.65
CA ALA A 66 -2.07 -7.25 8.51
C ALA A 66 -0.84 -6.50 7.96
N LYS A 67 -0.02 -5.93 8.85
CA LYS A 67 1.22 -5.23 8.48
C LYS A 67 2.14 -6.13 7.66
N THR A 68 2.41 -7.35 8.13
CA THR A 68 3.27 -8.31 7.44
C THR A 68 2.77 -8.59 6.01
N LEU A 69 1.47 -8.82 5.84
CA LEU A 69 0.89 -9.10 4.52
C LEU A 69 1.01 -7.89 3.58
N PHE A 70 0.69 -6.70 4.05
CA PHE A 70 0.76 -5.50 3.22
C PHE A 70 2.19 -5.02 2.93
N GLU A 71 3.16 -5.27 3.82
CA GLU A 71 4.59 -5.05 3.52
C GLU A 71 5.07 -5.99 2.41
N GLY A 72 4.62 -7.25 2.43
CA GLY A 72 4.86 -8.19 1.33
C GLY A 72 4.25 -7.73 0.01
N LEU A 73 3.00 -7.26 0.02
CA LEU A 73 2.32 -6.75 -1.18
C LEU A 73 3.04 -5.54 -1.79
N VAL A 74 3.52 -4.60 -0.96
CA VAL A 74 4.33 -3.47 -1.43
C VAL A 74 5.64 -3.94 -2.05
N ALA A 75 6.31 -4.95 -1.49
CA ALA A 75 7.51 -5.51 -2.07
C ALA A 75 7.25 -6.20 -3.41
N ILE A 76 6.11 -6.89 -3.54
CA ILE A 76 5.72 -7.62 -4.76
C ILE A 76 5.31 -6.65 -5.87
N ASP A 77 4.43 -5.70 -5.57
CA ASP A 77 3.92 -4.71 -6.51
C ASP A 77 3.94 -3.30 -5.89
N PRO A 78 5.07 -2.58 -6.00
CA PRO A 78 5.22 -1.24 -5.44
C PRO A 78 4.47 -0.18 -6.26
N ARG A 79 3.74 -0.55 -7.32
CA ARG A 79 3.00 0.38 -8.20
C ARG A 79 1.51 0.46 -7.86
N ASN A 80 1.05 -0.23 -6.82
CA ASN A 80 -0.34 -0.20 -6.38
C ASN A 80 -0.51 0.71 -5.15
N ASP A 81 -1.18 1.86 -5.30
CA ASP A 81 -1.37 2.83 -4.22
C ASP A 81 -2.19 2.29 -3.05
N TYR A 82 -3.07 1.31 -3.31
CA TYR A 82 -3.90 0.71 -2.29
C TYR A 82 -3.08 0.05 -1.17
N TYR A 83 -1.97 -0.62 -1.50
CA TYR A 83 -1.14 -1.31 -0.51
C TYR A 83 -0.46 -0.33 0.46
N TYR A 84 0.06 0.78 -0.07
CA TYR A 84 0.62 1.85 0.76
C TYR A 84 -0.46 2.53 1.61
N ARG A 85 -1.66 2.77 1.07
CA ARG A 85 -2.79 3.28 1.86
C ARG A 85 -3.16 2.34 3.01
N ALA A 86 -3.22 1.03 2.75
CA ALA A 86 -3.51 0.04 3.78
C ALA A 86 -2.43 0.06 4.88
N LEU A 87 -1.14 0.08 4.51
CA LEU A 87 -0.04 0.25 5.47
C LEU A 87 -0.16 1.54 6.27
N GLY A 88 -0.55 2.64 5.64
CA GLY A 88 -0.79 3.91 6.34
C GLY A 88 -1.84 3.78 7.43
N VAL A 89 -2.98 3.13 7.13
CA VAL A 89 -4.03 2.85 8.12
C VAL A 89 -3.52 1.93 9.23
N ILE A 90 -2.75 0.90 8.88
CA ILE A 90 -2.20 -0.06 9.84
C ILE A 90 -1.22 0.62 10.79
N PHE A 91 -0.25 1.40 10.30
CA PHE A 91 0.68 2.15 11.14
C PHE A 91 -0.05 3.14 12.04
N HIS A 92 -1.09 3.81 11.53
CA HIS A 92 -1.88 4.73 12.36
C HIS A 92 -2.58 3.99 13.50
N LYS A 93 -3.16 2.81 13.25
CA LYS A 93 -3.76 1.94 14.29
C LYS A 93 -2.74 1.41 15.29
N LEU A 94 -1.48 1.22 14.87
CA LEU A 94 -0.37 0.85 15.73
C LEU A 94 0.21 2.05 16.53
N GLY A 95 -0.34 3.26 16.36
CA GLY A 95 0.12 4.47 17.03
C GLY A 95 1.33 5.16 16.38
N ASP A 96 1.82 4.64 15.25
CA ASP A 96 2.95 5.22 14.52
C ASP A 96 2.45 6.19 13.42
N ALA A 97 2.06 7.38 13.86
CA ALA A 97 1.49 8.40 12.99
C ALA A 97 2.47 8.90 11.92
N GLU A 98 3.77 8.98 12.21
CA GLU A 98 4.75 9.44 11.22
C GLU A 98 4.97 8.40 10.11
N ARG A 99 5.07 7.11 10.47
CA ARG A 99 5.11 6.07 9.43
C ARG A 99 3.82 6.02 8.64
N ALA A 100 2.66 6.25 9.27
CA ALA A 100 1.40 6.34 8.56
C ALA A 100 1.41 7.45 7.49
N ILE A 101 1.85 8.67 7.85
CA ILE A 101 2.01 9.80 6.93
C ILE A 101 2.96 9.44 5.79
N LYS A 102 4.09 8.78 6.09
CA LYS A 102 5.05 8.34 5.09
C LYS A 102 4.42 7.38 4.08
N GLN A 103 3.67 6.37 4.54
CA GLN A 103 3.01 5.42 3.65
C GLN A 103 1.91 6.07 2.81
N PHE A 104 1.09 6.94 3.37
CA PHE A 104 0.13 7.71 2.55
C PHE A 104 0.82 8.60 1.53
N SER A 105 1.98 9.16 1.86
CA SER A 105 2.77 9.95 0.92
C SER A 105 3.30 9.10 -0.24
N TYR A 106 3.75 7.87 0.02
CA TYR A 106 4.09 6.93 -1.06
C TYR A 106 2.87 6.56 -1.92
N ALA A 107 1.71 6.32 -1.31
CA ALA A 107 0.48 6.09 -2.07
C ALA A 107 0.17 7.25 -3.02
N LEU A 108 0.39 8.50 -2.58
CA LEU A 108 0.18 9.70 -3.37
C LEU A 108 1.26 9.94 -4.44
N GLN A 109 2.48 9.43 -4.25
CA GLN A 109 3.50 9.42 -5.31
C GLN A 109 3.13 8.44 -6.42
N VAL A 110 2.59 7.26 -6.05
CA VAL A 110 2.11 6.26 -7.01
C VAL A 110 0.85 6.74 -7.72
N ASN A 111 -0.11 7.28 -6.98
CA ASN A 111 -1.37 7.77 -7.51
C ASN A 111 -1.76 9.12 -6.86
N PRO A 112 -1.37 10.25 -7.48
CA PRO A 112 -1.71 11.59 -6.98
C PRO A 112 -3.23 11.87 -6.93
N LYS A 113 -4.04 11.10 -7.64
CA LYS A 113 -5.51 11.24 -7.69
C LYS A 113 -6.24 10.39 -6.64
N SER A 114 -5.50 9.73 -5.74
CA SER A 114 -6.09 8.90 -4.67
C SER A 114 -6.71 9.78 -3.58
N ALA A 115 -7.98 10.15 -3.74
CA ALA A 115 -8.72 10.98 -2.77
C ALA A 115 -8.70 10.37 -1.36
N ALA A 116 -8.77 9.04 -1.27
CA ALA A 116 -8.71 8.32 -0.01
C ALA A 116 -7.34 8.44 0.68
N ALA A 117 -6.23 8.47 -0.06
CA ALA A 117 -4.90 8.68 0.53
C ALA A 117 -4.79 10.09 1.12
N TRP A 118 -5.26 11.11 0.41
CA TRP A 118 -5.31 12.50 0.91
C TRP A 118 -6.15 12.62 2.18
N VAL A 119 -7.38 12.07 2.18
CA VAL A 119 -8.26 12.09 3.37
C VAL A 119 -7.64 11.37 4.56
N ASN A 120 -7.11 10.17 4.35
CA ASN A 120 -6.52 9.40 5.43
C ASN A 120 -5.27 10.09 6.00
N ARG A 121 -4.41 10.68 5.16
CA ARG A 121 -3.24 11.42 5.64
C ARG A 121 -3.65 12.67 6.42
N ALA A 122 -4.68 13.38 5.96
CA ALA A 122 -5.24 14.51 6.69
C ALA A 122 -5.75 14.13 8.09
N GLU A 123 -6.38 12.97 8.24
CA GLU A 123 -6.82 12.47 9.56
C GLU A 123 -5.64 12.24 10.51
N VAL A 124 -4.55 11.68 10.00
CA VAL A 124 -3.34 11.50 10.80
C VAL A 124 -2.73 12.86 11.15
N HIS A 125 -2.64 13.80 10.22
CA HIS A 125 -2.22 15.18 10.51
C HIS A 125 -3.09 15.83 11.59
N LEU A 126 -4.42 15.64 11.55
CA LEU A 126 -5.33 16.13 12.59
C LEU A 126 -5.05 15.51 13.96
N SER A 127 -4.79 14.20 14.03
CA SER A 127 -4.44 13.54 15.29
C SER A 127 -3.13 14.06 15.90
N LEU A 128 -2.24 14.62 15.07
CA LEU A 128 -0.99 15.25 15.50
C LEU A 128 -1.13 16.77 15.74
N GLY A 129 -2.33 17.34 15.58
CA GLY A 129 -2.54 18.79 15.68
C GLY A 129 -2.00 19.60 14.49
N ARG A 130 -1.55 18.95 13.42
CA ARG A 130 -1.04 19.57 12.18
C ARG A 130 -2.20 20.05 11.29
N THR A 131 -2.97 21.02 11.79
CA THR A 131 -4.22 21.48 11.14
C THR A 131 -3.99 22.11 9.77
N ALA A 132 -2.87 22.80 9.56
CA ALA A 132 -2.52 23.40 8.27
C ALA A 132 -2.31 22.33 7.19
N ASP A 133 -1.52 21.31 7.48
CA ASP A 133 -1.25 20.18 6.58
C ASP A 133 -2.54 19.41 6.27
N ALA A 134 -3.32 19.10 7.31
CA ALA A 134 -4.62 18.46 7.13
C ALA A 134 -5.54 19.28 6.22
N GLY A 135 -5.61 20.60 6.41
CA GLY A 135 -6.42 21.47 5.56
C GLY A 135 -5.96 21.47 4.09
N ASN A 136 -4.66 21.39 3.84
CA ASN A 136 -4.11 21.26 2.48
C ASN A 136 -4.51 19.92 1.85
N ASP A 137 -4.31 18.82 2.57
CA ASP A 137 -4.65 17.47 2.10
C ASP A 137 -6.16 17.33 1.82
N LEU A 138 -7.03 17.87 2.68
CA LEU A 138 -8.48 17.82 2.50
C LEU A 138 -8.94 18.61 1.27
N ARG A 139 -8.31 19.76 0.98
CA ARG A 139 -8.55 20.52 -0.25
C ARG A 139 -8.13 19.72 -1.47
N LYS A 140 -6.94 19.10 -1.45
CA LYS A 140 -6.50 18.20 -2.52
C LYS A 140 -7.41 17.00 -2.71
N ALA A 141 -7.90 16.39 -1.63
CA ALA A 141 -8.89 15.32 -1.72
C ALA A 141 -10.14 15.77 -2.48
N LEU A 142 -10.67 16.97 -2.21
CA LEU A 142 -11.85 17.51 -2.87
C LEU A 142 -11.61 17.89 -4.34
N GLU A 143 -10.39 18.23 -4.72
CA GLU A 143 -10.01 18.46 -6.13
C GLU A 143 -10.03 17.17 -6.95
N VAL A 144 -9.64 16.04 -6.35
CA VAL A 144 -9.45 14.76 -7.08
C VAL A 144 -10.56 13.72 -6.84
N VAL A 145 -11.46 13.95 -5.89
CA VAL A 145 -12.54 13.01 -5.56
C VAL A 145 -13.49 12.81 -6.73
N THR A 146 -13.86 11.55 -6.96
CA THR A 146 -14.78 11.19 -8.05
C THR A 146 -16.22 11.10 -7.56
N PRO A 147 -17.25 11.24 -8.43
CA PRO A 147 -18.65 11.04 -8.06
C PRO A 147 -18.99 9.66 -7.51
N ARG A 148 -18.12 8.65 -7.72
CA ARG A 148 -18.27 7.29 -7.19
C ARG A 148 -17.88 7.18 -5.71
N GLU A 149 -17.27 8.20 -5.14
CA GLU A 149 -16.79 8.23 -3.75
C GLU A 149 -17.40 9.40 -2.95
N PRO A 150 -18.74 9.59 -2.96
CA PRO A 150 -19.38 10.73 -2.30
C PRO A 150 -19.11 10.77 -0.78
N GLN A 151 -18.86 9.62 -0.17
CA GLN A 151 -18.48 9.48 1.23
C GLN A 151 -17.16 10.19 1.55
N LEU A 152 -16.18 10.16 0.64
CA LEU A 152 -14.89 10.83 0.83
C LEU A 152 -15.05 12.34 0.75
N ALA A 153 -15.85 12.83 -0.21
CA ALA A 153 -16.14 14.25 -0.32
C ALA A 153 -16.87 14.79 0.93
N ARG A 154 -17.86 14.03 1.44
CA ARG A 154 -18.58 14.38 2.67
C ARG A 154 -17.63 14.42 3.88
N LYS A 155 -16.80 13.40 4.04
CA LYS A 155 -15.81 13.33 5.12
C LYS A 155 -14.81 14.48 5.03
N ALA A 156 -14.29 14.75 3.83
CA ALA A 156 -13.32 15.81 3.61
C ALA A 156 -13.88 17.20 3.98
N ARG A 157 -15.10 17.52 3.55
CA ARG A 157 -15.79 18.78 3.92
C ARG A 157 -16.02 18.88 5.43
N ALA A 158 -16.44 17.79 6.07
CA ALA A 158 -16.67 17.78 7.51
C ALA A 158 -15.38 18.06 8.30
N LEU A 159 -14.29 17.37 7.96
CA LEU A 159 -12.98 17.58 8.58
C LEU A 159 -12.43 18.99 8.29
N LEU A 160 -12.64 19.52 7.09
CA LEU A 160 -12.21 20.86 6.74
C LEU A 160 -12.94 21.92 7.58
N GLY A 161 -14.23 21.71 7.87
CA GLY A 161 -14.99 22.55 8.80
C GLY A 161 -14.44 22.52 10.23
N VAL A 162 -13.85 21.40 10.68
CA VAL A 162 -13.17 21.33 11.99
C VAL A 162 -11.85 22.11 11.97
N VAL A 163 -11.08 22.00 10.87
CA VAL A 163 -9.82 22.74 10.69
C VAL A 163 -10.03 24.25 10.70
N THR A 164 -11.07 24.74 10.03
CA THR A 164 -11.32 26.19 9.90
C THR A 164 -11.87 26.83 11.16
N ARG A 165 -12.60 26.08 12.00
CA ARG A 165 -13.15 26.58 13.29
C ARG A 165 -12.14 26.65 14.43
N ARG A 166 -10.95 26.05 14.27
CA ARG A 166 -9.87 26.05 15.28
C ARG A 166 -8.88 27.22 15.13
N LYS A 167 -9.15 28.16 14.21
CA LYS A 167 -8.43 29.43 14.08
C LYS A 167 -9.18 30.51 14.85
#